data_AF-A0AAE3EFG3-F1
#
_entry.id   AF-A0AAE3EFG3-F1
#
_cell.length_a   1.000
_cell.length_b   1.000
_cell.length_c   1.000
_cell.angle_alpha   90.00
_cell.angle_beta   90.00
_cell.angle_gamma   90.00
#
_symmetry.space_group_name_H-M   'P 1'
#
loop_
_entity.id
_entity.type
_entity.pdbx_description
1 polymer ?
#
loop_
_entity_poly.entity_id
_entity_poly.type
_entity_poly.pdbx_seq_one_letter_code
_entity_poly.pdbx_strand_id
1 'polypeptide(L)'
;MNRKGLISQVLLRLSVVVLPSSIGFLAVVITLMTLLNRHLFYMVLPLVSIACGLFLAWSGHYFEDRFRFHFSASFLLLSGFLLLLLDLGLFSIPLPSVWPFLMLFVGLSFMISGMIRYRRAHPMFIVPAFFFFALGFLFLLFSTDIIHVSLVSLALWWLPLLLIPTIVSFLLWLFRRHDFSDARD
;
A
#
# COMPACT_ATOMS: atom_id res chain seq x y z
N MET A 1 -4.71 31.20 23.74
CA MET A 1 -4.76 29.91 23.02
C MET A 1 -3.55 29.84 22.08
N ASN A 2 -2.63 28.91 22.33
CA ASN A 2 -1.23 29.00 21.88
C ASN A 2 -1.06 28.64 20.38
N ARG A 3 -0.62 29.59 19.54
CA ARG A 3 -0.48 29.46 18.07
C ARG A 3 0.33 28.23 17.65
N LYS A 4 1.30 27.83 18.46
CA LYS A 4 2.15 26.63 18.25
C LYS A 4 1.37 25.32 18.34
N GLY A 5 0.37 25.23 19.22
CA GLY A 5 -0.46 24.03 19.37
C GLY A 5 -1.44 23.83 18.21
N LEU A 6 -1.99 24.92 17.66
CA LEU A 6 -2.89 24.87 16.50
C LEU A 6 -2.14 24.41 15.24
N ILE A 7 -0.92 24.91 15.03
CA ILE A 7 -0.06 24.53 13.89
C ILE A 7 0.32 23.05 13.97
N SER A 8 0.73 22.57 15.15
CA SER A 8 1.04 21.14 15.35
C SER A 8 -0.17 20.23 15.09
N GLN A 9 -1.36 20.61 15.55
CA GLN A 9 -2.59 19.84 15.29
C GLN A 9 -2.99 19.82 13.81
N VAL A 10 -2.89 20.96 13.12
CA VAL A 10 -3.18 21.03 11.68
C VAL A 10 -2.15 20.21 10.87
N LEU A 11 -0.88 20.24 11.27
CA LEU A 11 0.19 19.45 10.65
C LEU A 11 0.03 17.95 10.85
N LEU A 12 -0.41 17.52 12.04
CA LEU A 12 -0.73 16.12 12.32
C LEU A 12 -1.87 15.63 11.43
N ARG A 13 -2.93 16.44 11.26
CA ARG A 13 -4.06 16.11 10.38
C ARG A 13 -3.64 16.03 8.91
N LEU A 14 -2.85 16.99 8.42
CA LEU A 14 -2.31 16.97 7.06
C LEU A 14 -1.46 15.71 6.83
N SER A 15 -0.59 15.34 7.76
CA SER A 15 0.28 14.17 7.62
C SER A 15 -0.48 12.84 7.61
N VAL A 16 -1.60 12.74 8.34
CA VAL A 16 -2.48 11.56 8.31
C VAL A 16 -3.21 11.44 6.97
N VAL A 17 -3.55 12.57 6.33
CA VAL A 17 -4.28 12.59 5.06
C VAL A 17 -3.35 12.35 3.87
N VAL A 18 -2.10 12.83 3.91
CA VAL A 18 -1.11 12.68 2.82
C VAL A 18 -0.78 11.22 2.52
N LEU A 19 -0.73 10.36 3.56
CA LEU A 19 -0.44 8.92 3.41
C LEU A 19 -1.47 8.18 2.51
N PRO A 20 -2.76 8.09 2.87
CA PRO A 20 -3.77 7.45 2.03
C PRO A 20 -4.04 8.23 0.74
N SER A 21 -3.91 9.56 0.76
CA SER A 21 -4.13 10.37 -0.45
C SER A 21 -3.09 10.10 -1.53
N SER A 22 -1.81 9.93 -1.18
CA SER A 22 -0.75 9.64 -2.18
C SER A 22 -0.88 8.25 -2.78
N ILE A 23 -1.16 7.24 -1.95
CA ILE A 23 -1.42 5.86 -2.41
C ILE A 23 -2.69 5.80 -3.25
N GLY A 24 -3.79 6.40 -2.77
CA GLY A 24 -5.08 6.40 -3.45
C GLY A 24 -5.03 7.14 -4.78
N PHE A 25 -4.35 8.28 -4.84
CA PHE A 25 -4.16 9.03 -6.08
C PHE A 25 -3.38 8.23 -7.12
N LEU A 26 -2.25 7.62 -6.73
CA LEU A 26 -1.48 6.75 -7.63
C LEU A 26 -2.30 5.54 -8.11
N ALA A 27 -3.07 4.90 -7.23
CA ALA A 27 -3.91 3.75 -7.59
C ALA A 27 -5.01 4.14 -8.59
N VAL A 28 -5.71 5.26 -8.35
CA VAL A 28 -6.74 5.79 -9.26
C VAL A 28 -6.15 6.13 -10.61
N VAL A 29 -5.00 6.82 -10.63
CA VAL A 29 -4.32 7.20 -11.86
C VAL A 29 -3.88 5.97 -12.67
N ILE A 30 -3.26 4.98 -12.03
CA ILE A 30 -2.82 3.74 -12.70
C ILE A 30 -4.03 2.98 -13.24
N THR A 31 -5.13 2.91 -12.49
CA THR A 31 -6.36 2.23 -12.92
C THR A 31 -7.02 2.97 -14.09
N LEU A 32 -7.04 4.30 -14.06
CA LEU A 32 -7.54 5.12 -15.16
C LEU A 32 -6.69 4.92 -16.42
N MET A 33 -5.36 4.79 -16.28
CA MET A 33 -4.46 4.49 -17.41
C MET A 33 -4.71 3.11 -17.99
N THR A 34 -4.90 2.09 -17.15
CA THR A 34 -5.25 0.73 -17.60
C THR A 34 -6.60 0.71 -18.33
N LEU A 35 -7.57 1.50 -17.90
CA LEU A 35 -8.92 1.54 -18.49
C LEU A 35 -8.97 2.36 -19.80
N LEU A 36 -8.23 3.47 -19.87
CA LEU A 36 -8.36 4.44 -20.96
C LEU A 36 -7.46 4.11 -22.17
N ASN A 37 -6.51 3.18 -22.04
CA ASN A 37 -5.58 2.74 -23.10
C ASN A 37 -4.92 3.92 -23.86
N ARG A 38 -4.75 5.06 -23.18
CA ARG A 38 -4.28 6.32 -23.77
C ARG A 38 -2.79 6.48 -23.48
N HIS A 39 -1.98 6.35 -24.53
CA HIS A 39 -0.53 6.57 -24.47
C HIS A 39 -0.07 8.00 -24.19
N LEU A 40 -0.97 8.98 -24.18
CA LEU A 40 -0.64 10.41 -24.11
C LEU A 40 -0.11 10.90 -22.75
N PHE A 41 -0.19 10.09 -21.69
CA PHE A 41 0.21 10.50 -20.32
C PHE A 41 1.44 9.77 -19.79
N TYR A 42 2.07 8.87 -20.56
CA TYR A 42 3.14 8.01 -20.03
C TYR A 42 4.39 8.74 -19.57
N MET A 43 4.73 9.88 -20.18
CA MET A 43 5.96 10.61 -19.84
C MET A 43 5.77 11.69 -18.76
N VAL A 44 4.62 12.38 -18.76
CA VAL A 44 4.34 13.47 -17.81
C VAL A 44 4.11 12.91 -16.40
N LEU A 45 3.44 11.77 -16.31
CA LEU A 45 3.05 11.16 -15.04
C LEU A 45 4.22 10.72 -14.15
N PRO A 46 5.23 9.97 -14.65
CA PRO A 46 6.41 9.63 -13.86
C PRO A 46 7.20 10.86 -13.46
N LEU A 47 7.32 11.87 -14.34
CA LEU A 47 7.99 13.14 -14.01
C LEU A 47 7.29 13.87 -12.86
N VAL A 48 5.95 13.98 -12.91
CA VAL A 48 5.16 14.59 -11.83
C VAL A 48 5.26 13.77 -10.54
N SER A 49 5.23 12.44 -10.63
CA SER A 49 5.39 11.55 -9.47
C SER A 49 6.77 11.72 -8.81
N ILE A 50 7.84 11.76 -9.61
CA ILE A 50 9.21 11.97 -9.13
C ILE A 50 9.36 13.37 -8.53
N ALA A 51 8.86 14.41 -9.20
CA ALA A 51 8.91 15.78 -8.71
C ALA A 51 8.14 15.95 -7.38
N CYS A 52 6.95 15.35 -7.28
CA CYS A 52 6.16 15.34 -6.05
C CYS A 52 6.87 14.57 -4.93
N GLY A 53 7.46 13.41 -5.25
CA GLY A 53 8.26 12.62 -4.31
C GLY A 53 9.48 13.37 -3.76
N LEU A 54 10.23 14.06 -4.63
CA LEU A 54 11.35 14.92 -4.23
C LEU A 54 10.89 16.10 -3.36
N PHE A 55 9.79 16.75 -3.74
CA PHE A 55 9.22 17.85 -2.98
C PHE A 55 8.81 17.41 -1.56
N LEU A 56 8.20 16.23 -1.43
CA LEU A 56 7.84 15.62 -0.14
C LEU A 56 9.07 15.21 0.67
N ALA A 57 10.11 14.66 0.02
CA ALA A 57 11.37 14.31 0.68
C ALA A 57 12.06 15.55 1.27
N TRP A 58 12.12 16.63 0.49
CA TRP A 58 12.69 17.91 0.90
C TRP A 58 11.88 18.54 2.03
N SER A 59 10.56 18.55 1.89
CA SER A 59 9.62 19.01 2.92
C SER A 59 9.80 18.26 4.24
N GLY A 60 10.03 16.94 4.18
CA GLY A 60 10.26 16.09 5.34
C GLY A 60 11.41 16.52 6.25
N HIS A 61 12.37 17.32 5.75
CA HIS A 61 13.46 17.85 6.58
C HIS A 61 12.99 18.93 7.58
N TYR A 62 11.91 19.65 7.25
CA TYR A 62 11.38 20.76 8.05
C TYR A 62 10.33 20.34 9.09
N PHE A 63 9.78 19.12 9.00
CA PHE A 63 8.67 18.68 9.86
C PHE A 63 9.12 17.71 10.98
N GLU A 64 8.42 17.71 12.11
CA GLU A 64 8.68 16.78 13.23
C GLU A 64 8.22 15.34 12.91
N ASP A 65 7.17 15.17 12.10
CA ASP A 65 6.63 13.86 11.66
C ASP A 65 7.35 13.29 10.42
N ARG A 66 8.69 13.32 10.45
CA ARG A 66 9.58 12.97 9.31
C ARG A 66 9.22 11.66 8.62
N PHE A 67 8.84 10.66 9.41
CA PHE A 67 8.61 9.29 8.92
C PHE A 67 7.47 9.17 7.89
N ARG A 68 6.38 9.93 8.03
CA ARG A 68 5.21 9.84 7.13
C ARG A 68 5.49 10.49 5.78
N PHE A 69 6.19 11.62 5.79
CA PHE A 69 6.63 12.30 4.58
C PHE A 69 7.65 11.47 3.81
N HIS A 70 8.62 10.87 4.51
CA HIS A 70 9.58 9.97 3.88
C HIS A 70 8.94 8.71 3.30
N PHE A 71 7.89 8.16 3.92
CA PHE A 71 7.13 7.05 3.33
C PHE A 71 6.54 7.44 1.97
N SER A 72 5.78 8.54 1.94
CA SER A 72 5.08 8.98 0.72
C SER A 72 6.08 9.36 -0.37
N ALA A 73 7.15 10.07 0.01
CA ALA A 73 8.24 10.44 -0.90
C ALA A 73 8.93 9.22 -1.53
N SER A 74 9.32 8.23 -0.72
CA SER A 74 9.92 6.99 -1.24
C SER A 74 8.95 6.25 -2.15
N PHE A 75 7.68 6.13 -1.78
CA PHE A 75 6.68 5.46 -2.61
C PHE A 75 6.47 6.15 -3.97
N LEU A 76 6.33 7.49 -3.99
CA LEU A 76 6.19 8.29 -5.21
C LEU A 76 7.44 8.25 -6.10
N LEU A 77 8.62 8.21 -5.50
CA LEU A 77 9.88 8.05 -6.22
C LEU A 77 9.97 6.66 -6.86
N LEU A 78 9.81 5.58 -6.10
CA LEU A 78 9.91 4.23 -6.64
C LEU A 78 8.85 3.96 -7.72
N SER A 79 7.60 4.39 -7.50
CA SER A 79 6.53 4.25 -8.50
C SER A 79 6.79 5.11 -9.74
N GLY A 80 7.26 6.34 -9.57
CA GLY A 80 7.63 7.22 -10.69
C GLY A 80 8.78 6.65 -11.53
N PHE A 81 9.82 6.11 -10.88
CA PHE A 81 10.92 5.44 -11.59
C PHE A 81 10.47 4.20 -12.35
N LEU A 82 9.60 3.37 -11.76
CA LEU A 82 9.07 2.17 -12.45
C LEU A 82 8.26 2.56 -13.69
N LEU A 83 7.39 3.56 -13.57
CA LEU A 83 6.59 4.06 -14.69
C LEU A 83 7.48 4.64 -15.79
N LEU A 84 8.55 5.34 -15.42
CA LEU A 84 9.53 5.87 -16.38
C LEU A 84 10.27 4.74 -17.11
N LEU A 85 10.69 3.69 -16.39
CA LEU A 85 11.32 2.51 -16.99
C LEU A 85 10.40 1.78 -17.97
N LEU A 86 9.11 1.73 -17.65
CA LEU A 86 8.09 1.12 -18.51
C LEU A 86 7.87 1.95 -19.79
N ASP A 87 7.85 3.28 -19.66
CA ASP A 87 7.70 4.21 -20.79
C ASP A 87 8.93 4.19 -21.72
N LEU A 88 10.13 4.05 -21.17
CA LEU A 88 11.36 3.88 -21.95
C LEU A 88 11.43 2.52 -22.69
N GLY A 89 10.46 1.63 -22.48
CA GLY A 89 10.43 0.30 -23.11
C GLY A 89 11.55 -0.62 -22.62
N LEU A 90 12.22 -0.30 -21.49
CA LEU A 90 13.25 -1.18 -20.91
C LEU A 90 12.65 -2.50 -20.41
N PHE A 91 11.37 -2.49 -20.04
CA PHE A 91 10.62 -3.65 -19.58
C PHE A 91 9.33 -3.78 -20.37
N SER A 92 9.21 -4.82 -21.19
CA SER A 92 7.97 -5.20 -21.89
C SER A 92 6.98 -5.90 -20.95
N ILE A 93 6.70 -5.29 -19.80
CA ILE A 93 5.75 -5.82 -18.81
C ILE A 93 4.38 -5.20 -19.10
N PRO A 94 3.31 -6.00 -19.26
CA PRO A 94 1.98 -5.45 -19.48
C PRO A 94 1.52 -4.65 -18.24
N LEU A 95 0.87 -3.49 -18.44
CA LEU A 95 0.39 -2.63 -17.33
C LEU A 95 -0.40 -3.39 -16.23
N PRO A 96 -1.27 -4.36 -16.56
CA PRO A 96 -1.96 -5.19 -15.57
C PRO A 96 -1.04 -5.99 -14.65
N SER A 97 0.24 -6.14 -14.99
CA SER A 97 1.26 -6.84 -14.19
C SER A 97 2.11 -5.91 -13.31
N VAL A 98 1.80 -4.60 -13.29
CA VAL A 98 2.58 -3.59 -12.55
C VAL A 98 2.21 -3.51 -11.07
N TRP A 99 0.99 -3.93 -10.70
CA TRP A 99 0.50 -3.82 -9.32
C TRP A 99 1.30 -4.58 -8.25
N PRO A 100 1.92 -5.76 -8.49
CA PRO A 100 2.72 -6.44 -7.47
C PRO A 100 3.99 -5.65 -7.13
N PHE A 101 4.55 -4.93 -8.10
CA PHE A 101 5.67 -4.02 -7.87
C PHE A 101 5.27 -2.87 -6.95
N LEU A 102 4.05 -2.33 -7.09
CA LEU A 102 3.55 -1.29 -6.17
C LEU A 102 3.45 -1.82 -4.74
N MET A 103 3.02 -3.08 -4.54
CA MET A 103 2.99 -3.70 -3.22
C MET A 103 4.38 -3.86 -2.62
N LEU A 104 5.36 -4.29 -3.43
CA LEU A 104 6.78 -4.34 -3.01
C LEU A 104 7.27 -2.94 -2.59
N PHE A 105 6.93 -1.90 -3.35
CA PHE A 105 7.33 -0.53 -3.05
C PHE A 105 6.67 0.02 -1.79
N VAL A 106 5.43 -0.36 -1.50
CA VAL A 106 4.78 -0.07 -0.20
C VAL A 106 5.57 -0.70 0.95
N GLY A 107 5.97 -1.98 0.81
CA GLY A 107 6.79 -2.67 1.81
C GLY A 107 8.16 -2.00 2.03
N LEU A 108 8.87 -1.68 0.96
CA LEU A 108 10.14 -0.94 0.99
C LEU A 108 9.97 0.44 1.64
N SER A 109 8.91 1.17 1.31
CA SER A 109 8.62 2.49 1.88
C SER A 109 8.33 2.41 3.38
N PHE A 110 7.63 1.36 3.83
CA PHE A 110 7.43 1.10 5.26
C PHE A 110 8.74 0.81 5.99
N MET A 111 9.65 0.06 5.36
CA MET A 111 10.96 -0.24 5.93
C MET A 111 11.81 1.03 6.07
N ILE A 112 11.89 1.86 5.04
CA ILE A 112 12.61 3.15 5.06
C ILE A 112 12.02 4.08 6.14
N SER A 113 10.70 4.22 6.17
CA SER A 113 9.99 5.04 7.16
C SER A 113 10.22 4.55 8.60
N GLY A 114 10.17 3.23 8.83
CA GLY A 114 10.41 2.62 10.13
C GLY A 114 11.84 2.83 10.62
N MET A 115 12.84 2.69 9.73
CA MET A 115 14.24 2.96 10.06
C MET A 115 14.47 4.43 10.43
N ILE A 116 13.86 5.37 9.70
CA ILE A 116 13.99 6.81 9.98
C ILE A 116 13.34 7.18 11.33
N ARG A 117 12.20 6.58 11.67
CA ARG A 117 11.46 6.89 12.91
C ARG A 117 12.13 6.34 14.17
N TYR A 118 12.49 5.06 14.17
CA TYR A 118 12.93 4.36 15.38
C TYR A 118 14.43 4.12 15.44
N ARG A 119 15.17 4.35 14.34
CA ARG A 119 16.59 3.98 14.17
C ARG A 119 16.90 2.51 14.52
N ARG A 120 15.86 1.69 14.65
CA ARG A 120 15.88 0.27 15.03
C ARG A 120 14.73 -0.43 14.34
N ALA A 121 14.91 -1.72 14.14
CA ALA A 121 13.92 -2.65 13.62
C ALA A 121 12.71 -2.77 14.56
N HIS A 122 11.72 -1.87 14.44
CA HIS A 122 10.52 -1.91 15.28
C HIS A 122 9.45 -2.85 14.67
N PRO A 123 8.89 -3.80 15.44
CA PRO A 123 7.93 -4.79 14.93
C PRO A 123 6.72 -4.18 14.22
N MET A 124 6.23 -3.04 14.74
CA MET A 124 5.07 -2.31 14.18
C MET A 124 5.26 -1.87 12.71
N PHE A 125 6.50 -1.74 12.23
CA PHE A 125 6.79 -1.35 10.84
C PHE A 125 7.30 -2.52 10.01
N ILE A 126 8.05 -3.43 10.63
CA ILE A 126 8.64 -4.59 9.95
C ILE A 126 7.60 -5.63 9.61
N VAL A 127 6.67 -5.91 10.52
CA VAL A 127 5.61 -6.92 10.27
C VAL A 127 4.79 -6.55 9.04
N PRO A 128 4.18 -5.34 8.93
CA PRO A 128 3.46 -4.96 7.72
C PRO A 128 4.38 -4.87 6.49
N ALA A 129 5.61 -4.36 6.62
CA ALA A 129 6.55 -4.32 5.50
C ALA A 129 6.85 -5.71 4.93
N PHE A 130 7.12 -6.68 5.80
CA PHE A 130 7.39 -8.07 5.42
C PHE A 130 6.18 -8.71 4.76
N PHE A 131 4.97 -8.49 5.30
CA PHE A 131 3.73 -8.98 4.68
C PHE A 131 3.55 -8.41 3.28
N PHE A 132 3.65 -7.09 3.09
CA PHE A 132 3.52 -6.48 1.76
C PHE A 132 4.63 -6.93 0.81
N PHE A 133 5.84 -7.15 1.31
CA PHE A 133 6.95 -7.61 0.49
C PHE A 133 6.77 -9.07 0.06
N ALA A 134 6.42 -9.96 0.99
CA ALA A 134 6.13 -11.37 0.70
C ALA A 134 4.94 -11.52 -0.24
N LEU A 135 3.87 -10.75 -0.02
CA LEU A 135 2.67 -10.77 -0.84
C LEU A 135 2.95 -10.21 -2.24
N GLY A 136 3.68 -9.09 -2.33
CA GLY A 136 4.10 -8.51 -3.60
C GLY A 136 5.00 -9.46 -4.40
N PHE A 137 5.95 -10.13 -3.74
CA PHE A 137 6.80 -11.14 -4.37
C PHE A 137 6.01 -12.36 -4.86
N LEU A 138 5.10 -12.87 -4.03
CA LEU A 138 4.22 -13.98 -4.39
C LEU A 138 3.38 -13.62 -5.61
N PHE A 139 2.75 -12.44 -5.63
CA PHE A 139 1.99 -11.96 -6.77
C PHE A 139 2.85 -11.70 -8.01
N LEU A 140 4.11 -11.28 -7.84
CA LEU A 140 5.04 -11.11 -8.95
C LEU A 140 5.29 -12.44 -9.69
N LEU A 141 5.43 -13.55 -8.96
CA LEU A 141 5.62 -14.88 -9.55
C LEU A 141 4.42 -15.30 -10.40
N PHE A 142 3.20 -15.00 -9.97
CA PHE A 142 1.99 -15.22 -10.77
C PHE A 142 1.90 -14.26 -11.96
N SER A 143 2.26 -13.00 -11.75
CA SER A 143 2.14 -11.95 -12.75
C SER A 143 3.14 -12.07 -13.91
N THR A 144 4.26 -12.76 -13.67
CA THR A 144 5.31 -13.03 -14.66
C THR A 144 5.13 -14.41 -15.33
N ASP A 145 4.01 -15.09 -15.05
CA ASP A 145 3.65 -16.42 -15.58
C ASP A 145 4.72 -17.52 -15.32
N ILE A 146 5.58 -17.32 -14.31
CA ILE A 146 6.62 -18.28 -13.89
C ILE A 146 5.98 -19.51 -13.22
N ILE A 147 4.81 -19.32 -12.59
CA ILE A 147 4.01 -20.40 -12.00
C ILE A 147 2.70 -20.52 -12.79
N HIS A 148 2.51 -21.63 -13.51
CA HIS A 148 1.31 -21.93 -14.31
C HIS A 148 0.03 -22.24 -13.50
N VAL A 149 0.07 -22.05 -12.18
CA VAL A 149 -1.10 -22.26 -11.30
C VAL A 149 -1.85 -20.94 -11.19
N SER A 150 -3.14 -20.94 -11.51
CA SER A 150 -3.94 -19.71 -11.45
C SER A 150 -4.12 -19.22 -10.00
N LEU A 151 -3.98 -17.90 -9.79
CA LEU A 151 -4.26 -17.25 -8.50
C LEU A 151 -5.66 -17.59 -7.97
N VAL A 152 -6.62 -17.75 -8.88
CA VAL A 152 -7.99 -18.16 -8.56
C VAL A 152 -8.02 -19.56 -7.94
N SER A 153 -7.25 -20.51 -8.48
CA SER A 153 -7.18 -21.87 -7.93
C SER A 153 -6.58 -21.88 -6.52
N LEU A 154 -5.54 -21.09 -6.28
CA LEU A 154 -4.93 -20.98 -4.94
C LEU A 154 -5.83 -20.25 -3.95
N ALA A 155 -6.48 -19.16 -4.37
CA ALA A 155 -7.44 -18.44 -3.55
C ALA A 155 -8.62 -19.32 -3.17
N LEU A 156 -9.18 -20.10 -4.12
CA LEU A 156 -10.24 -21.07 -3.86
C LEU A 156 -9.80 -22.21 -2.92
N TRP A 157 -8.51 -22.53 -2.87
CA TRP A 157 -7.96 -23.55 -1.97
C TRP A 157 -7.74 -23.02 -0.54
N TRP A 158 -7.41 -21.73 -0.40
CA TRP A 158 -7.25 -21.06 0.90
C TRP A 158 -8.57 -20.51 1.48
N LEU A 159 -9.55 -20.22 0.64
CA LEU A 159 -10.88 -19.71 1.04
C LEU A 159 -11.56 -20.59 2.10
N PRO A 160 -11.61 -21.93 1.99
CA PRO A 160 -12.27 -22.79 2.96
C PRO A 160 -11.58 -22.70 4.33
N LEU A 161 -10.25 -22.65 4.34
CA LEU A 161 -9.46 -22.57 5.57
C LEU A 161 -9.73 -21.28 6.36
N LEU A 162 -10.02 -20.17 5.67
CA LEU A 162 -10.39 -18.89 6.27
C LEU A 162 -11.88 -18.79 6.65
N LEU A 163 -12.77 -19.36 5.84
CA LEU A 163 -14.22 -19.28 6.10
C LEU A 163 -14.65 -20.18 7.27
N ILE A 164 -14.10 -21.37 7.40
CA ILE A 164 -14.49 -22.35 8.45
C ILE A 164 -14.41 -21.75 9.86
N PRO A 165 -13.27 -21.19 10.33
CA PRO A 165 -13.19 -20.64 11.68
C PRO A 165 -14.10 -19.42 11.89
N THR A 166 -14.35 -18.64 10.83
CA THR A 166 -15.25 -17.48 10.86
C THR A 166 -16.71 -17.93 11.01
N ILE A 167 -17.14 -18.93 10.24
CA ILE A 167 -18.48 -19.52 10.35
C ILE A 167 -18.66 -20.20 11.71
N VAL A 168 -17.67 -20.96 12.18
CA VAL A 168 -17.73 -21.62 13.50
C VAL A 168 -17.85 -20.58 14.62
N SER A 169 -17.05 -19.51 14.58
CA SER A 169 -17.14 -18.43 15.57
C SER A 169 -18.50 -17.74 15.52
N PHE A 170 -19.05 -17.52 14.32
CA PHE A 170 -20.37 -16.93 14.14
C PHE A 170 -21.50 -17.84 14.66
N LEU A 171 -21.43 -19.15 14.40
CA LEU A 171 -22.38 -20.13 14.92
C LEU A 171 -22.32 -20.21 16.44
N LEU A 172 -21.13 -20.31 17.04
CA LEU A 172 -20.96 -20.29 18.49
C LEU A 172 -21.55 -19.02 19.12
N TRP A 173 -21.35 -17.86 18.49
CA TRP A 173 -21.96 -16.61 18.92
C TRP A 173 -23.51 -16.64 18.84
N LEU A 174 -24.05 -17.21 17.76
CA LEU A 174 -25.50 -17.32 17.55
C LEU A 174 -26.17 -18.27 18.55
N PHE A 175 -25.60 -19.45 18.80
CA PHE A 175 -26.12 -20.40 19.78
C PHE A 175 -26.07 -19.83 21.20
N ARG A 176 -24.96 -19.18 21.56
CA ARG A 176 -24.83 -18.50 22.85
C ARG A 176 -25.83 -17.35 23.03
N ARG A 177 -26.32 -16.74 21.95
CA ARG A 177 -27.38 -15.73 22.00
C ARG A 177 -28.77 -16.35 22.26
N HIS A 178 -29.02 -17.55 21.76
CA HIS A 178 -30.28 -18.28 21.98
C HIS A 178 -30.41 -18.77 23.43
N ASP A 179 -29.36 -19.36 24.00
CA ASP A 179 -29.36 -19.86 25.38
C ASP A 179 -29.61 -18.75 26.43
N PHE A 180 -29.21 -17.51 26.13
CA PHE A 180 -29.46 -16.35 27.01
C PHE A 180 -30.89 -15.80 26.94
N SER A 181 -31.68 -16.18 25.92
CA SER A 181 -33.07 -15.76 25.78
C SER A 181 -34.03 -16.70 26.52
N ASP A 182 -33.78 -18.02 26.51
CA ASP A 182 -34.60 -19.01 27.24
C ASP A 182 -34.42 -18.95 28.76
N ALA A 183 -33.32 -18.35 29.25
CA ALA A 183 -33.06 -18.20 30.69
C ALA A 183 -33.75 -16.99 31.35
N ARG A 184 -34.57 -16.24 30.61
CA ARG A 184 -35.31 -15.05 31.11
C ARG A 184 -36.83 -15.18 31.09
N ASP A 185 -37.35 -16.28 30.59
CA ASP A 185 -38.77 -16.65 30.67
C ASP A 185 -38.99 -17.65 31.82
#